data_AF-A0A8C2Y617-F1
#
_entry.id   AF-A0A8C2Y617-F1
#
_cell.length_a   1.000
_cell.length_b   1.000
_cell.length_c   1.000
_cell.angle_alpha   90.00
_cell.angle_beta   90.00
_cell.angle_gamma   90.00
#
_symmetry.space_group_name_H-M   'P 1'
#
loop_
_entity.id
_entity.type
_entity.pdbx_description
1 polymer ?
#
loop_
_entity_poly.entity_id
_entity_poly.type
_entity_poly.pdbx_seq_one_letter_code
_entity_poly.pdbx_strand_id
1 'polypeptide(L)'
;MSAHLQWMVLRNCSSFIIKRNQQTYHMNSALHHLPLQLLPLPLWGGGVRKPASSYDRVSIRKNARATLSSIRHMVSKNRYRRDLRMAALRRASAILRSQRPLMVRKKRARAAKAAP
;
A
#
# COMPACT_ATOMS: atom_id res chain seq x y z
N MET A 1 -4.80 14.03 18.04
CA MET A 1 -5.43 12.77 18.50
C MET A 1 -4.41 11.64 18.41
N SER A 2 -4.37 10.74 19.39
CA SER A 2 -3.49 9.57 19.36
C SER A 2 -3.97 8.53 18.35
N ALA A 3 -3.06 7.79 17.71
CA ALA A 3 -3.37 6.73 16.76
C ALA A 3 -4.27 5.64 17.37
N HIS A 4 -4.10 5.35 18.66
CA HIS A 4 -4.90 4.35 19.37
C HIS A 4 -6.36 4.81 19.56
N LEU A 5 -6.53 6.08 19.94
CA LEU A 5 -7.85 6.69 20.07
C LEU A 5 -8.57 6.76 18.72
N GLN A 6 -7.84 7.16 17.66
CA GLN A 6 -8.38 7.16 16.31
C GLN A 6 -8.80 5.75 15.87
N TRP A 7 -8.03 4.71 16.21
CA TRP A 7 -8.40 3.32 15.95
C TRP A 7 -9.68 2.91 16.68
N MET A 8 -9.85 3.27 17.96
CA MET A 8 -11.07 2.96 18.70
C MET A 8 -12.33 3.57 18.06
N VAL A 9 -12.23 4.80 17.53
CA VAL A 9 -13.35 5.47 16.85
C VAL A 9 -13.62 4.84 15.47
N LEU A 10 -12.57 4.58 14.68
CA LEU A 10 -12.73 4.17 13.29
C LEU A 10 -12.89 2.66 13.07
N ARG A 11 -12.55 1.81 14.06
CA ARG A 11 -12.48 0.34 13.88
C ARG A 11 -13.77 -0.32 13.44
N ASN A 12 -14.92 0.27 13.78
CA ASN A 12 -16.25 -0.31 13.51
C ASN A 12 -17.14 0.55 12.59
N CYS A 13 -16.84 1.84 12.42
CA CYS A 13 -17.72 2.80 11.76
C CYS A 13 -17.07 3.50 10.55
N SER A 14 -15.90 3.04 10.10
CA SER A 14 -15.23 3.62 8.92
C SER A 14 -15.98 3.29 7.63
N SER A 15 -16.24 4.30 6.79
CA SER A 15 -16.81 4.13 5.44
C SER A 15 -15.98 3.22 4.52
N PHE A 16 -14.69 3.06 4.80
CA PHE A 16 -13.78 2.18 4.06
C PHE A 16 -13.77 0.70 4.53
N ILE A 17 -14.62 0.32 5.48
CA ILE A 17 -14.76 -1.08 5.94
C ILE A 17 -15.80 -1.79 5.08
N ILE A 18 -15.42 -2.95 4.52
CA ILE A 18 -16.33 -3.81 3.76
C ILE A 18 -16.33 -5.20 4.43
N LYS A 19 -17.50 -5.67 4.84
CA LYS A 19 -17.71 -7.00 5.43
C LYS A 19 -18.49 -7.87 4.45
N ARG A 20 -17.89 -8.98 4.00
CA ARG A 20 -18.55 -9.95 3.10
C ARG A 20 -17.93 -11.34 3.29
N ASN A 21 -18.73 -12.40 3.14
CA ASN A 21 -18.27 -13.80 3.20
C ASN A 21 -17.40 -14.11 4.43
N GLN A 22 -17.83 -13.67 5.62
CA GLN A 22 -17.06 -13.81 6.88
C GLN A 22 -15.65 -13.19 6.85
N GLN A 23 -15.39 -12.27 5.92
CA GLN A 23 -14.11 -11.55 5.80
C GLN A 23 -14.34 -10.04 5.92
N THR A 24 -13.40 -9.37 6.59
CA THR A 24 -13.39 -7.91 6.75
C THR A 24 -12.24 -7.31 5.96
N TYR A 25 -12.53 -6.36 5.09
CA TYR A 25 -11.54 -5.66 4.29
C TYR A 25 -11.50 -4.18 4.67
N HIS A 26 -10.28 -3.66 4.77
CA HIS A 26 -10.03 -2.24 5.00
C HIS A 26 -9.32 -1.68 3.77
N MET A 27 -9.93 -0.70 3.09
CA MET A 27 -9.29 -0.02 1.95
C MET A 27 -8.34 1.10 2.39
N ASN A 28 -8.20 1.30 3.70
CA ASN A 28 -7.39 2.36 4.28
C ASN A 28 -5.89 2.08 4.14
N SER A 29 -5.20 2.91 3.37
CA SER A 29 -3.75 3.09 3.42
C SER A 29 -3.30 4.05 4.54
N ALA A 30 -4.23 4.66 5.27
CA ALA A 30 -3.99 5.84 6.12
C ALA A 30 -3.78 5.57 7.62
N LEU A 31 -3.74 4.32 8.09
CA LEU A 31 -3.72 4.00 9.52
C LEU A 31 -2.35 3.95 10.20
N HIS A 32 -1.33 4.59 9.63
CA HIS A 32 -0.06 4.70 10.34
C HIS A 32 0.69 6.00 10.04
N HIS A 33 0.57 6.95 10.96
CA HIS A 33 1.41 8.14 11.07
C HIS A 33 2.46 7.86 12.15
N LEU A 34 3.64 7.39 11.73
CA LEU A 34 4.88 7.63 12.47
C LEU A 34 5.71 8.53 11.54
N PRO A 35 6.07 9.76 11.93
CA PRO A 35 6.96 10.59 11.12
C PRO A 35 8.36 9.97 11.07
N LEU A 36 8.99 10.04 9.90
CA LEU A 36 10.42 9.80 9.65
C LEU A 36 11.25 10.60 10.68
N GLN A 37 11.86 9.95 11.67
CA GLN A 37 12.82 10.61 12.55
C GLN A 37 14.25 10.48 11.99
N LEU A 38 14.69 11.56 11.33
CA LEU A 38 16.09 11.94 11.16
C LEU A 38 16.14 13.45 11.45
N LEU A 39 16.69 13.85 12.61
CA LEU A 39 16.86 15.25 13.02
C LEU A 39 18.06 15.86 12.26
N PRO A 40 17.96 17.13 11.83
CA PRO A 40 18.07 18.28 12.72
C PRO A 40 16.78 19.10 12.81
N LEU A 41 16.57 19.72 13.98
CA LEU A 41 15.37 20.43 14.40
C LEU A 41 14.86 21.48 13.38
N PRO A 42 13.60 21.37 12.90
CA PRO A 42 12.74 22.52 12.71
C PRO A 42 11.68 22.53 13.81
N LEU A 43 11.67 23.62 14.55
CA LEU A 43 10.55 24.03 15.39
C LEU A 43 9.27 24.03 14.53
N TRP A 44 8.15 23.54 15.08
CA TRP A 44 6.78 23.57 14.54
C TRP A 44 6.37 22.62 13.39
N GLY A 45 5.84 21.44 13.76
CA GLY A 45 4.38 21.24 13.83
C GLY A 45 3.51 21.42 12.58
N GLY A 46 4.04 21.43 11.36
CA GLY A 46 3.27 21.67 10.14
C GLY A 46 3.04 20.41 9.29
N GLY A 47 1.86 19.81 9.33
CA GLY A 47 1.48 18.81 8.31
C GLY A 47 0.32 17.89 8.66
N VAL A 48 0.14 17.54 9.94
CA VAL A 48 -0.90 16.58 10.35
C VAL A 48 -2.32 17.08 10.08
N ARG A 49 -2.54 18.40 10.17
CA ARG A 49 -3.84 19.05 9.95
C ARG A 49 -4.00 19.66 8.55
N LYS A 50 -3.06 19.42 7.64
CA LYS A 50 -3.03 20.00 6.28
C LYS A 50 -3.07 18.88 5.25
N PRO A 51 -4.26 18.34 4.90
CA PRO A 51 -4.36 17.15 4.05
C PRO A 51 -3.77 17.36 2.65
N ALA A 52 -3.78 18.60 2.13
CA ALA A 52 -3.21 18.92 0.82
C ALA A 52 -1.67 18.77 0.75
N SER A 53 -0.97 18.95 1.87
CA SER A 53 0.50 18.96 1.93
C SER A 53 1.07 17.81 2.79
N SER A 54 0.24 16.82 3.16
CA SER A 54 0.65 15.77 4.10
C SER A 54 1.45 14.62 3.48
N TYR A 55 1.51 14.52 2.15
CA TYR A 55 2.17 13.42 1.45
C TYR A 55 3.05 13.90 0.29
N ASP A 56 4.30 13.46 0.30
CA ASP A 56 5.20 13.63 -0.85
C ASP A 56 5.13 12.40 -1.77
N ARG A 57 5.28 12.65 -3.07
CA ARG A 57 5.22 11.61 -4.11
C ARG A 57 6.58 11.50 -4.80
N VAL A 58 7.07 10.27 -4.94
CA VAL A 58 8.29 9.96 -5.70
C VAL A 58 7.95 8.97 -6.80
N SER A 59 8.09 9.37 -8.07
CA SER A 59 7.91 8.48 -9.22
C SER A 59 9.18 7.67 -9.48
N ILE A 60 9.06 6.34 -9.65
CA ILE A 60 10.20 5.47 -9.98
C ILE A 60 9.94 4.77 -11.31
N ARG A 61 10.64 5.22 -12.37
CA ARG A 61 10.59 4.63 -13.72
C ARG A 61 11.88 3.84 -13.97
N LYS A 62 11.99 2.64 -13.39
CA LYS A 62 13.18 1.77 -13.49
C LYS A 62 12.76 0.34 -13.82
N ASN A 63 13.73 -0.53 -14.08
CA ASN A 63 13.49 -1.97 -14.21
C ASN A 63 13.01 -2.60 -12.89
N ALA A 64 12.37 -3.77 -12.95
CA ALA A 64 11.70 -4.37 -11.79
C ALA A 64 12.64 -4.68 -10.61
N ARG A 65 13.91 -5.01 -10.87
CA ARG A 65 14.89 -5.27 -9.82
C ARG A 65 15.34 -3.98 -9.14
N ALA A 66 15.64 -2.93 -9.91
CA ALA A 66 16.06 -1.66 -9.36
C ALA A 66 14.92 -0.93 -8.63
N THR A 67 13.67 -1.02 -9.10
CA THR A 67 12.51 -0.45 -8.39
C THR A 67 12.36 -1.07 -6.99
N LEU A 68 12.38 -2.41 -6.90
CA LEU A 68 12.24 -3.11 -5.62
C LEU A 68 13.43 -2.86 -4.69
N SER A 69 14.66 -2.81 -5.21
CA SER A 69 15.83 -2.43 -4.42
C SER A 69 15.75 -0.98 -3.93
N SER A 70 15.29 -0.03 -4.76
CA SER A 70 15.10 1.37 -4.38
C SER A 70 14.08 1.51 -3.24
N ILE A 71 12.93 0.83 -3.36
CA ILE A 71 11.88 0.83 -2.32
C ILE A 71 12.41 0.19 -1.03
N ARG A 72 13.15 -0.92 -1.13
CA ARG A 72 13.76 -1.59 0.03
C ARG A 72 14.71 -0.65 0.78
N HIS A 73 15.58 0.05 0.07
CA HIS A 73 16.53 0.97 0.68
C HIS A 73 15.82 2.17 1.30
N MET A 74 14.82 2.74 0.62
CA MET A 74 14.02 3.86 1.12
C MET A 74 13.34 3.53 2.46
N VAL A 75 12.76 2.34 2.61
CA VAL A 75 12.07 1.93 3.85
C VAL A 75 13.05 1.48 4.94
N SER A 76 14.14 0.81 4.57
CA SER A 76 15.04 0.16 5.54
C SER A 76 16.20 1.05 6.01
N LYS A 77 16.79 1.87 5.13
CA LYS A 77 17.98 2.69 5.44
C LYS A 77 17.61 4.01 6.11
N ASN A 78 16.46 4.59 5.80
CA ASN A 78 16.05 5.90 6.35
C ASN A 78 15.39 5.82 7.73
N ARG A 79 15.54 4.68 8.45
CA ARG A 79 14.94 4.42 9.78
C ARG A 79 13.46 4.81 9.90
N TYR A 80 12.68 4.69 8.82
CA TYR A 80 11.28 5.11 8.82
C TYR A 80 10.37 4.16 9.60
N ARG A 81 10.02 3.04 8.95
CA ARG A 81 9.07 2.03 9.42
C ARG A 81 9.43 0.69 8.78
N ARG A 82 10.36 -0.03 9.43
CA ARG A 82 10.94 -1.26 8.89
C ARG A 82 9.91 -2.39 8.75
N ASP A 83 8.85 -2.37 9.55
CA ASP A 83 7.77 -3.38 9.53
C ASP A 83 7.03 -3.41 8.18
N LEU A 84 6.90 -2.24 7.54
CA LEU A 84 6.24 -2.13 6.24
C LEU A 84 7.08 -2.64 5.07
N ARG A 85 8.37 -2.97 5.29
CA ARG A 85 9.30 -3.35 4.22
C ARG A 85 8.71 -4.46 3.33
N MET A 86 8.19 -5.52 3.92
CA MET A 86 7.65 -6.65 3.16
C MET A 86 6.29 -6.34 2.54
N ALA A 87 5.43 -5.59 3.24
CA ALA A 87 4.13 -5.17 2.71
C ALA A 87 4.31 -4.26 1.48
N ALA A 88 5.23 -3.29 1.55
CA ALA A 88 5.55 -2.38 0.46
C ALA A 88 6.14 -3.13 -0.75
N LEU A 89 7.07 -4.07 -0.52
CA LEU A 89 7.67 -4.87 -1.60
C LEU A 89 6.64 -5.77 -2.30
N ARG A 90 5.75 -6.45 -1.56
CA ARG A 90 4.69 -7.28 -2.15
C ARG A 90 3.69 -6.46 -2.96
N ARG A 91 3.33 -5.27 -2.46
CA ARG A 91 2.45 -4.35 -3.21
C ARG A 91 3.12 -3.85 -4.49
N ALA A 92 4.39 -3.45 -4.42
CA ALA A 92 5.14 -2.98 -5.58
C ALA A 92 5.32 -4.07 -6.65
N SER A 93 5.60 -5.31 -6.26
CA SER A 93 5.72 -6.43 -7.20
C SER A 93 4.37 -6.76 -7.86
N ALA A 94 3.26 -6.69 -7.12
CA ALA A 94 1.92 -6.86 -7.67
C ALA A 94 1.59 -5.79 -8.73
N ILE A 95 1.94 -4.52 -8.47
CA ILE A 95 1.75 -3.41 -9.43
C ILE A 95 2.59 -3.63 -10.69
N LEU A 96 3.88 -3.95 -10.53
CA LEU A 96 4.75 -4.22 -11.68
C LEU A 96 4.26 -5.42 -12.50
N ARG A 97 3.65 -6.41 -11.85
CA ARG A 97 3.04 -7.56 -12.54
C ARG A 97 1.76 -7.17 -13.27
N SER A 98 0.91 -6.32 -12.69
CA SER A 98 -0.34 -5.86 -13.33
C SER A 98 -0.09 -4.87 -14.46
N GLN A 99 1.03 -4.16 -14.45
CA GLN A 99 1.43 -3.24 -15.52
C GLN A 99 1.96 -3.95 -16.78
N ARG A 100 2.37 -5.22 -16.68
CA ARG A 100 2.78 -5.99 -17.85
C ARG A 100 1.56 -6.29 -18.72
N PRO A 101 1.67 -6.22 -20.06
CA PRO A 101 0.57 -6.54 -20.93
C PRO A 101 0.10 -7.96 -20.66
N LEU A 102 -1.20 -8.12 -20.35
CA LEU A 102 -1.79 -9.42 -20.13
C LEU A 102 -1.94 -10.09 -21.50
N MET A 103 -1.20 -11.18 -21.73
CA MET A 103 -1.52 -12.07 -22.85
C MET A 103 -2.91 -12.66 -22.57
N VAL A 104 -3.90 -12.30 -23.39
CA VAL A 104 -5.27 -12.81 -23.26
C VAL A 104 -5.20 -14.32 -23.40
N ARG A 105 -5.35 -15.02 -22.28
CA ARG A 105 -5.37 -16.48 -22.26
C ARG A 105 -6.66 -16.93 -22.93
N LYS A 106 -6.58 -17.32 -24.21
CA LYS A 106 -7.71 -17.90 -24.94
C LYS A 106 -8.28 -19.06 -24.11
N LYS A 107 -9.57 -18.98 -23.77
CA LYS A 107 -10.26 -20.12 -23.15
C LYS A 107 -10.22 -21.26 -24.17
N ARG A 108 -9.65 -22.41 -23.81
CA ARG A 108 -9.84 -23.63 -24.60
C ARG A 108 -11.34 -23.95 -24.55
N ALA A 109 -11.98 -24.02 -25.71
CA ALA A 109 -13.37 -24.46 -25.80
C ALA A 109 -13.48 -25.83 -25.13
N ARG A 110 -14.48 -26.01 -24.27
CA ARG A 110 -14.80 -27.35 -23.76
C ARG A 110 -15.34 -28.15 -24.93
N ALA A 111 -14.76 -29.32 -25.19
CA ALA A 111 -15.32 -30.26 -26.16
C ALA A 111 -16.78 -30.55 -25.75
N ALA A 112 -17.71 -30.34 -26.67
CA ALA A 112 -19.10 -30.71 -26.48
C ALA A 112 -19.14 -32.22 -26.21
N LYS A 113 -19.84 -32.62 -25.14
CA LYS A 113 -20.07 -34.03 -24.86
C LYS A 113 -20.99 -34.57 -25.95
N ALA A 114 -20.47 -35.47 -26.78
CA ALA A 114 -21.27 -36.19 -27.76
C ALA A 114 -22.19 -37.17 -27.02
N ALA A 115 -23.48 -37.09 -27.33
CA ALA A 115 -24.55 -38.03 -27.00
C ALA A 115 -25.63 -37.85 -28.08
N PRO A 116 -26.48 -38.83 -28.40
CA PRO A 116 -26.82 -40.05 -27.66
C PRO A 116 -25.98 -41.29 -27.98
#